data_AF-A0A958IPH9-F1
#
_entry.id   AF-A0A958IPH9-F1
#
_cell.length_a   1.000
_cell.length_b   1.000
_cell.length_c   1.000
_cell.angle_alpha   90.00
_cell.angle_beta   90.00
_cell.angle_gamma   90.00
#
_symmetry.space_group_name_H-M   'P 1'
#
loop_
_entity.id
_entity.type
_entity.pdbx_description
1 polymer ?
#
loop_
_entity_poly.entity_id
_entity_poly.type
_entity_poly.pdbx_seq_one_letter_code
_entity_poly.pdbx_strand_id
1 'polypeptide(L)'
;YDAFNENAENIYLVYKERPTPTGTQITRDTWLPMAAALRSDYPAIKNAARYWTDNEWVEVGEQKFQEEIAYADPALLEIFTLPLAKGNRDGAFSDINSVVISQEIAKKYFGDADPIGKTLRMAFRYEFTVRGVLAEIPDNSSVQIDIMVNPESQQWYERNAENWGSSWLYTFILLNQDAKPSALE
;
A
#
# COMPACT_ATOMS: atom_id res chain seq x y z
N TYR A 1 -13.40 -11.93 6.80
CA TYR A 1 -12.80 -10.63 6.48
C TYR A 1 -12.65 -10.61 4.95
N ASP A 2 -12.80 -9.44 4.31
CA ASP A 2 -12.65 -9.20 2.86
C ASP A 2 -13.73 -9.76 1.92
N ALA A 3 -14.94 -10.08 2.39
CA ALA A 3 -15.99 -10.65 1.52
C ALA A 3 -16.50 -9.71 0.40
N PHE A 4 -16.18 -8.42 0.47
CA PHE A 4 -16.47 -7.45 -0.59
C PHE A 4 -15.45 -7.50 -1.74
N ASN A 5 -14.30 -8.11 -1.51
CA ASN A 5 -13.17 -8.08 -2.42
C ASN A 5 -13.32 -9.16 -3.49
N GLU A 6 -13.46 -8.73 -4.75
CA GLU A 6 -13.68 -9.65 -5.89
C GLU A 6 -12.52 -10.64 -6.06
N ASN A 7 -11.33 -10.30 -5.53
CA ASN A 7 -10.12 -11.10 -5.63
C ASN A 7 -9.86 -11.96 -4.38
N ALA A 8 -10.73 -11.97 -3.37
CA ALA A 8 -10.44 -12.51 -2.02
C ALA A 8 -9.82 -13.92 -2.00
N GLU A 9 -10.23 -14.82 -2.90
CA GLU A 9 -9.70 -16.20 -2.97
C GLU A 9 -8.27 -16.30 -3.53
N ASN A 10 -7.79 -15.25 -4.20
CA ASN A 10 -6.51 -15.23 -4.90
C ASN A 10 -5.49 -14.25 -4.31
N ILE A 11 -5.80 -13.63 -3.18
CA ILE A 11 -4.89 -12.73 -2.48
C ILE A 11 -4.15 -13.50 -1.39
N TYR A 12 -2.83 -13.36 -1.41
CA TYR A 12 -1.96 -14.02 -0.44
C TYR A 12 -1.00 -13.01 0.17
N LEU A 13 -0.68 -13.24 1.44
CA LEU A 13 0.40 -12.54 2.13
C LEU A 13 1.64 -13.44 2.11
N VAL A 14 2.75 -12.92 1.59
CA VAL A 14 4.01 -13.65 1.54
C VAL A 14 4.53 -13.85 2.95
N TYR A 15 4.98 -15.08 3.25
CA TYR A 15 5.65 -15.41 4.50
C TYR A 15 6.98 -16.10 4.23
N LYS A 16 7.81 -16.15 5.26
CA LYS A 16 9.12 -16.82 5.26
C LYS A 16 9.12 -17.91 6.31
N GLU A 17 9.79 -19.00 5.98
CA GLU A 17 10.16 -20.02 6.94
C GLU A 17 11.65 -19.89 7.27
N ARG A 18 11.95 -19.76 8.57
CA ARG A 18 13.31 -19.70 9.08
C ARG A 18 13.56 -20.93 9.94
N PRO A 19 14.47 -21.83 9.53
CA PRO A 19 14.92 -22.90 10.40
C PRO A 19 15.56 -22.33 11.68
N THR A 20 15.20 -22.89 12.82
CA THR A 20 15.76 -22.56 14.14
C THR A 20 16.25 -23.86 14.80
N PRO A 21 17.08 -23.79 15.86
CA PRO A 21 17.49 -24.98 16.59
C PRO A 21 16.34 -25.81 17.19
N THR A 22 15.15 -25.21 17.37
CA THR A 22 13.98 -25.85 17.99
C THR A 22 12.82 -26.10 17.02
N GLY A 23 12.98 -25.83 15.72
CA GLY A 23 11.95 -26.05 14.71
C GLY A 23 12.01 -25.04 13.56
N THR A 24 10.86 -24.56 13.12
CA THR A 24 10.73 -23.54 12.07
C THR A 24 9.99 -22.34 12.63
N GLN A 25 10.54 -21.15 12.43
CA GLN A 25 9.88 -19.89 12.71
C GLN A 25 9.25 -19.35 11.42
N ILE A 26 7.95 -19.06 11.46
CA ILE A 26 7.24 -18.40 10.36
C ILE A 26 7.17 -16.90 10.65
N THR A 27 7.60 -16.07 9.69
CA THR A 27 7.45 -14.62 9.76
C THR A 27 6.85 -14.06 8.48
N ARG A 28 6.18 -12.91 8.54
CA ARG A 28 5.45 -12.29 7.41
C ARG A 28 6.15 -11.05 6.84
N ASP A 29 7.21 -10.61 7.52
CA ASP A 29 8.03 -9.52 7.05
C ASP A 29 8.85 -9.96 5.82
N THR A 30 8.95 -9.09 4.85
CA THR A 30 9.61 -9.31 3.56
C THR A 30 10.51 -8.12 3.23
N TRP A 31 11.24 -8.24 2.14
CA TRP A 31 12.26 -7.28 1.72
C TRP A 31 11.70 -6.27 0.73
N LEU A 32 12.31 -5.09 0.67
CA LEU A 32 11.93 -4.03 -0.27
C LEU A 32 11.89 -4.45 -1.75
N PRO A 33 12.81 -5.29 -2.27
CA PRO A 33 12.74 -5.78 -3.65
C PRO A 33 11.70 -6.91 -3.88
N MET A 34 11.08 -7.48 -2.83
CA MET A 34 10.30 -8.72 -2.93
C MET A 34 9.15 -8.62 -3.94
N ALA A 35 8.33 -7.56 -3.88
CA ALA A 35 7.20 -7.41 -4.79
C ALA A 35 7.62 -7.28 -6.27
N ALA A 36 8.77 -6.65 -6.54
CA ALA A 36 9.29 -6.54 -7.90
C ALA A 36 9.82 -7.89 -8.41
N ALA A 37 10.60 -8.59 -7.59
CA ALA A 37 11.13 -9.92 -7.92
C ALA A 37 10.01 -10.93 -8.19
N LEU A 38 9.00 -10.97 -7.31
CA LEU A 38 7.86 -11.88 -7.46
C LEU A 38 7.11 -11.67 -8.79
N ARG A 39 6.86 -10.42 -9.17
CA ARG A 39 6.20 -10.10 -10.46
C ARG A 39 7.06 -10.46 -11.68
N SER A 40 8.38 -10.31 -11.57
CA SER A 40 9.32 -10.65 -12.64
C SER A 40 9.45 -12.16 -12.83
N ASP A 41 9.62 -12.88 -11.73
CA ASP A 41 10.16 -14.24 -11.77
C ASP A 41 9.06 -15.30 -11.80
N TYR A 42 7.81 -14.94 -11.42
CA TYR A 42 6.68 -15.86 -11.33
C TYR A 42 5.50 -15.39 -12.18
N PRO A 43 5.36 -15.90 -13.42
CA PRO A 43 4.25 -15.54 -14.32
C PRO A 43 2.84 -15.84 -13.78
N ALA A 44 2.74 -16.71 -12.76
CA ALA A 44 1.49 -17.01 -12.07
C ALA A 44 0.98 -15.86 -11.19
N ILE A 45 1.87 -14.92 -10.82
CA ILE A 45 1.55 -13.74 -10.02
C ILE A 45 1.06 -12.64 -10.97
N LYS A 46 -0.23 -12.30 -10.84
CA LYS A 46 -0.86 -11.21 -11.59
C LYS A 46 -0.35 -9.85 -11.13
N ASN A 47 -0.28 -9.64 -9.81
CA ASN A 47 0.21 -8.40 -9.23
C ASN A 47 0.83 -8.63 -7.84
N ALA A 48 1.68 -7.70 -7.41
CA ALA A 48 2.27 -7.72 -6.08
C ALA A 48 2.41 -6.29 -5.56
N ALA A 49 2.20 -6.11 -4.26
CA ALA A 49 2.30 -4.82 -3.60
C ALA A 49 2.96 -4.94 -2.23
N ARG A 50 3.88 -4.03 -1.96
CA ARG A 50 4.42 -3.77 -0.63
C ARG A 50 3.39 -3.00 0.20
N TYR A 51 3.43 -3.22 1.49
CA TYR A 51 2.59 -2.54 2.46
C TYR A 51 3.29 -2.43 3.82
N TRP A 52 3.31 -1.23 4.37
CA TRP A 52 3.59 -0.99 5.78
C TRP A 52 2.92 0.31 6.22
N THR A 53 2.82 0.52 7.52
CA THR A 53 2.33 1.78 8.09
C THR A 53 3.40 2.45 8.96
N ASP A 54 3.37 3.77 9.01
CA ASP A 54 4.13 4.56 9.98
C ASP A 54 3.32 5.79 10.40
N ASN A 55 3.59 6.34 11.59
CA ASN A 55 2.94 7.56 12.06
C ASN A 55 3.74 8.79 11.62
N GLU A 56 3.11 9.70 10.89
CA GLU A 56 3.74 10.91 10.38
C GLU A 56 2.98 12.17 10.81
N TRP A 57 3.72 13.28 10.89
CA TRP A 57 3.12 14.60 10.98
C TRP A 57 2.64 15.04 9.60
N VAL A 58 1.33 15.29 9.49
CA VAL A 58 0.66 15.79 8.29
C VAL A 58 0.22 17.22 8.53
N GLU A 59 0.55 18.12 7.61
CA GLU A 59 0.16 19.51 7.65
C GLU A 59 -0.73 19.87 6.45
N VAL A 60 -1.83 20.56 6.72
CA VAL A 60 -2.76 21.08 5.72
C VAL A 60 -3.06 22.53 6.05
N GLY A 61 -2.54 23.45 5.25
CA GLY A 61 -2.56 24.87 5.58
C GLY A 61 -1.83 25.15 6.90
N GLU A 62 -2.56 25.68 7.89
CA GLU A 62 -2.02 25.97 9.23
C GLU A 62 -2.24 24.83 10.24
N GLN A 63 -3.00 23.79 9.86
CA GLN A 63 -3.35 22.68 10.73
C GLN A 63 -2.29 21.59 10.68
N LYS A 64 -2.10 20.89 11.80
CA LYS A 64 -1.16 19.77 11.93
C LYS A 64 -1.84 18.60 12.63
N PHE A 65 -1.61 17.40 12.11
CA PHE A 65 -2.16 16.16 12.60
C PHE A 65 -1.07 15.09 12.66
N GLN A 66 -1.22 14.15 13.59
CA GLN A 66 -0.44 12.93 13.59
C GLN A 66 -1.35 11.84 13.01
N GLU A 67 -0.94 11.23 11.91
CA GLU A 67 -1.75 10.26 11.18
C GLU A 67 -0.93 9.02 10.88
N GLU A 68 -1.60 7.88 10.81
CA GLU A 68 -1.01 6.66 10.26
C GLU A 68 -1.01 6.74 8.74
N ILE A 69 0.16 6.62 8.14
CA ILE A 69 0.38 6.63 6.69
C ILE A 69 0.63 5.21 6.21
N ALA A 70 -0.17 4.75 5.27
CA ALA A 70 0.08 3.53 4.54
C ALA A 70 1.03 3.80 3.38
N TYR A 71 2.18 3.17 3.41
CA TYR A 71 3.11 3.14 2.29
C TYR A 71 2.85 1.87 1.50
N ALA A 72 2.29 2.04 0.30
CA ALA A 72 1.88 0.90 -0.50
C ALA A 72 1.99 1.13 -2.00
N ASP A 73 2.34 0.06 -2.72
CA ASP A 73 2.40 0.12 -4.18
C ASP A 73 0.98 0.36 -4.74
N PRO A 74 0.83 1.08 -5.87
CA PRO A 74 -0.48 1.37 -6.48
C PRO A 74 -1.31 0.12 -6.76
N ALA A 75 -0.63 -0.99 -7.04
CA ALA A 75 -1.18 -2.33 -7.22
C ALA A 75 -2.10 -2.76 -6.06
N LEU A 76 -1.90 -2.26 -4.84
CA LEU A 76 -2.74 -2.57 -3.68
C LEU A 76 -4.22 -2.23 -3.93
N LEU A 77 -4.49 -1.14 -4.67
CA LEU A 77 -5.86 -0.76 -5.03
C LEU A 77 -6.55 -1.81 -5.92
N GLU A 78 -5.80 -2.48 -6.80
CA GLU A 78 -6.32 -3.56 -7.64
C GLU A 78 -6.43 -4.86 -6.84
N ILE A 79 -5.38 -5.21 -6.08
CA ILE A 79 -5.33 -6.43 -5.26
C ILE A 79 -6.53 -6.47 -4.32
N PHE A 80 -6.78 -5.39 -3.58
CA PHE A 80 -7.90 -5.32 -2.63
C PHE A 80 -9.20 -4.76 -3.21
N THR A 81 -9.26 -4.54 -4.54
CA THR A 81 -10.40 -3.97 -5.26
C THR A 81 -10.91 -2.66 -4.64
N LEU A 82 -10.01 -1.86 -4.06
CA LEU A 82 -10.37 -0.65 -3.33
C LEU A 82 -10.96 0.39 -4.29
N PRO A 83 -12.25 0.74 -4.14
CA PRO A 83 -12.91 1.69 -5.04
C PRO A 83 -12.43 3.12 -4.75
N LEU A 84 -12.37 3.95 -5.81
CA LEU A 84 -12.19 5.39 -5.66
C LEU A 84 -13.53 6.08 -5.81
N ALA A 85 -13.87 6.95 -4.85
CA ALA A 85 -15.00 7.86 -4.94
C ALA A 85 -14.68 9.08 -5.83
N LYS A 86 -13.41 9.51 -5.86
CA LYS A 86 -12.92 10.60 -6.72
C LYS A 86 -11.52 10.31 -7.25
N GLY A 87 -11.20 10.89 -8.41
CA GLY A 87 -9.92 10.70 -9.10
C GLY A 87 -9.97 9.53 -10.10
N ASN A 88 -8.82 9.22 -10.70
CA ASN A 88 -8.67 8.10 -11.62
C ASN A 88 -7.60 7.15 -11.07
N ARG A 89 -7.88 5.85 -11.01
CA ARG A 89 -6.94 4.82 -10.52
C ARG A 89 -5.60 4.86 -11.27
N ASP A 90 -5.64 5.05 -12.59
CA ASP A 90 -4.42 5.11 -13.42
C ASP A 90 -3.61 6.40 -13.16
N GLY A 91 -4.27 7.46 -12.69
CA GLY A 91 -3.65 8.74 -12.36
C GLY A 91 -3.36 8.95 -10.87
N ALA A 92 -3.88 8.08 -10.00
CA ALA A 92 -3.81 8.23 -8.54
C ALA A 92 -2.37 8.17 -8.00
N PHE A 93 -1.48 7.55 -8.77
CA PHE A 93 -0.05 7.44 -8.49
C PHE A 93 0.81 7.81 -9.70
N SER A 94 0.33 8.73 -10.55
CA SER A 94 1.10 9.19 -11.73
C SER A 94 2.40 9.93 -11.36
N ASP A 95 2.48 10.43 -10.12
CA ASP A 95 3.66 11.08 -9.54
C ASP A 95 4.03 10.37 -8.24
N ILE A 96 5.33 10.28 -7.94
CA ILE A 96 5.87 9.69 -6.72
C ILE A 96 5.33 10.38 -5.45
N ASN A 97 5.02 11.68 -5.54
CA ASN A 97 4.43 12.49 -4.49
C ASN A 97 2.90 12.60 -4.62
N SER A 98 2.24 11.59 -5.19
CA SER A 98 0.79 11.49 -5.13
C SER A 98 0.34 10.89 -3.81
N VAL A 99 -0.80 11.35 -3.31
CA VAL A 99 -1.47 10.77 -2.14
C VAL A 99 -2.92 10.43 -2.49
N VAL A 100 -3.36 9.28 -1.99
CA VAL A 100 -4.75 8.85 -1.98
C VAL A 100 -5.25 8.90 -0.55
N ILE A 101 -6.42 9.49 -0.32
CA ILE A 101 -6.97 9.67 1.03
C ILE A 101 -8.36 9.04 1.16
N SER A 102 -8.77 8.66 2.37
CA SER A 102 -10.15 8.24 2.64
C SER A 102 -11.14 9.41 2.54
N GLN A 103 -12.44 9.12 2.43
CA GLN A 103 -13.47 10.16 2.49
C GLN A 103 -13.43 10.91 3.82
N GLU A 104 -13.12 10.21 4.92
CA GLU A 104 -13.00 10.80 6.24
C GLU A 104 -11.86 11.82 6.28
N ILE A 105 -10.67 11.45 5.81
CA ILE A 105 -9.53 12.38 5.71
C ILE A 105 -9.82 13.55 4.78
N ALA A 106 -10.43 13.30 3.61
CA ALA A 106 -10.83 14.36 2.70
C ALA A 106 -11.74 15.40 3.37
N LYS A 107 -12.75 14.92 4.12
CA LYS A 107 -13.67 15.79 4.85
C LYS A 107 -12.99 16.48 6.03
N LYS A 108 -12.13 15.78 6.78
CA LYS A 108 -11.35 16.32 7.91
C LYS A 108 -10.47 17.49 7.48
N TYR A 109 -9.81 17.39 6.33
CA TYR A 109 -8.82 18.36 5.88
C TYR A 109 -9.39 19.45 4.98
N PHE A 110 -10.38 19.13 4.15
CA PHE A 110 -10.85 20.03 3.11
C PHE A 110 -12.35 20.37 3.24
N GLY A 111 -13.05 19.82 4.23
CA GLY A 111 -14.49 20.00 4.41
C GLY A 111 -15.25 19.49 3.19
N ASP A 112 -16.16 20.31 2.68
CA ASP A 112 -16.95 19.99 1.49
C ASP A 112 -16.26 20.40 0.17
N ALA A 113 -15.06 20.98 0.23
CA ALA A 113 -14.32 21.36 -0.96
C ALA A 113 -13.76 20.12 -1.69
N ASP A 114 -13.61 20.21 -3.01
CA ASP A 114 -13.01 19.11 -3.78
C ASP A 114 -11.53 18.93 -3.39
N PRO A 115 -11.11 17.77 -2.87
CA PRO A 115 -9.75 17.58 -2.39
C PRO A 115 -8.76 17.32 -3.53
N ILE A 116 -9.22 16.90 -4.71
CA ILE A 116 -8.35 16.57 -5.85
C ILE A 116 -7.51 17.78 -6.26
N GLY A 117 -6.20 17.57 -6.40
CA GLY A 117 -5.24 18.61 -6.75
C GLY A 117 -4.81 19.50 -5.59
N LYS A 118 -5.42 19.37 -4.41
CA LYS A 118 -4.92 20.03 -3.19
C LYS A 118 -3.69 19.32 -2.66
N THR A 119 -2.92 20.03 -1.86
CA THR A 119 -1.67 19.52 -1.29
C THR A 119 -1.77 19.35 0.21
N LEU A 120 -0.98 18.41 0.73
CA LEU A 120 -0.67 18.22 2.14
C LEU A 120 0.83 18.03 2.28
N ARG A 121 1.39 18.35 3.44
CA ARG A 121 2.82 18.18 3.71
C ARG A 121 3.05 17.12 4.77
N MET A 122 3.90 16.14 4.47
CA MET A 122 4.31 15.09 5.42
C MET A 122 5.73 15.32 5.92
N ALA A 123 6.00 14.89 7.16
CA ALA A 123 7.31 15.00 7.82
C ALA A 123 7.91 16.41 7.77
N PHE A 124 7.05 17.43 7.80
CA PHE A 124 7.41 18.87 7.68
C PHE A 124 8.16 19.27 6.41
N ARG A 125 8.27 18.38 5.41
CA ARG A 125 9.20 18.57 4.30
C ARG A 125 8.63 18.22 2.93
N TYR A 126 7.88 17.14 2.81
CA TYR A 126 7.48 16.61 1.51
C TYR A 126 6.04 16.99 1.22
N GLU A 127 5.84 17.71 0.12
CA GLU A 127 4.51 18.06 -0.36
C GLU A 127 3.98 16.91 -1.22
N PHE A 128 2.77 16.47 -0.89
CA PHE A 128 2.02 15.46 -1.64
C PHE A 128 0.76 16.09 -2.22
N THR A 129 0.40 15.70 -3.44
CA THR A 129 -0.82 16.14 -4.10
C THR A 129 -1.89 15.06 -4.03
N VAL A 130 -3.10 15.41 -3.58
CA VAL A 130 -4.23 14.48 -3.54
C VAL A 130 -4.67 14.16 -4.97
N ARG A 131 -4.55 12.88 -5.35
CA ARG A 131 -4.92 12.38 -6.69
C ARG A 131 -6.07 11.38 -6.68
N GLY A 132 -6.43 10.87 -5.52
CA GLY A 132 -7.57 9.99 -5.35
C GLY A 132 -8.22 10.14 -4.00
N VAL A 133 -9.51 9.86 -3.96
CA VAL A 133 -10.27 9.68 -2.72
C VAL A 133 -10.86 8.28 -2.74
N LEU A 134 -10.52 7.44 -1.77
CA LEU A 134 -11.10 6.11 -1.61
C LEU A 134 -12.60 6.25 -1.30
N ALA A 135 -13.40 5.31 -1.80
CA ALA A 135 -14.73 5.12 -1.24
C ALA A 135 -14.63 4.43 0.13
N GLU A 136 -15.73 4.40 0.87
CA GLU A 136 -15.78 3.75 2.18
C GLU A 136 -15.35 2.28 2.06
N ILE A 137 -14.31 1.91 2.82
CA ILE A 137 -13.81 0.54 2.90
C ILE A 137 -14.63 -0.15 3.99
N PRO A 138 -15.25 -1.32 3.73
CA PRO A 138 -15.98 -2.03 4.75
C PRO A 138 -15.12 -2.33 5.99
N ASP A 139 -15.69 -2.18 7.19
CA ASP A 139 -15.00 -2.42 8.47
C ASP A 139 -14.33 -3.80 8.55
N ASN A 140 -14.89 -4.78 7.84
CA ASN A 140 -14.37 -6.14 7.78
C ASN A 140 -13.28 -6.34 6.70
N SER A 141 -12.55 -5.28 6.33
CA SER A 141 -11.38 -5.32 5.46
C SER A 141 -10.09 -5.57 6.24
N SER A 142 -9.23 -6.45 5.73
CA SER A 142 -7.89 -6.72 6.30
C SER A 142 -6.94 -5.53 6.13
N VAL A 143 -7.30 -4.57 5.28
CA VAL A 143 -6.55 -3.34 5.04
C VAL A 143 -7.49 -2.15 5.19
N GLN A 144 -7.20 -1.30 6.17
CA GLN A 144 -7.84 -0.01 6.38
C GLN A 144 -6.83 1.07 5.99
N ILE A 145 -7.23 2.01 5.14
CA ILE A 145 -6.32 3.03 4.61
C ILE A 145 -6.97 4.40 4.64
N ASP A 146 -6.43 5.27 5.50
CA ASP A 146 -6.81 6.67 5.57
C ASP A 146 -5.96 7.54 4.66
N ILE A 147 -4.66 7.29 4.62
CA ILE A 147 -3.71 8.02 3.77
C ILE A 147 -2.74 7.02 3.15
N MET A 148 -2.74 6.93 1.83
CA MET A 148 -1.86 6.06 1.05
C MET A 148 -0.87 6.88 0.23
N VAL A 149 0.42 6.57 0.35
CA VAL A 149 1.47 7.16 -0.50
C VAL A 149 2.34 6.06 -1.10
N ASN A 150 3.06 6.41 -2.17
CA ASN A 150 3.96 5.49 -2.83
C ASN A 150 5.22 5.23 -1.96
N PRO A 151 5.60 3.96 -1.70
CA PRO A 151 6.87 3.57 -1.08
C PRO A 151 8.09 4.30 -1.62
N GLU A 152 8.10 4.57 -2.94
CA GLU A 152 9.21 5.20 -3.63
C GLU A 152 9.42 6.66 -3.23
N SER A 153 8.42 7.32 -2.64
CA SER A 153 8.52 8.70 -2.13
C SER A 153 9.54 8.86 -0.99
N GLN A 154 9.97 7.76 -0.39
CA GLN A 154 10.94 7.75 0.70
C GLN A 154 12.35 8.09 0.20
N GLN A 155 13.03 9.05 0.85
CA GLN A 155 14.37 9.47 0.43
C GLN A 155 15.43 8.36 0.46
N TRP A 156 15.24 7.38 1.33
CA TRP A 156 16.13 6.24 1.43
C TRP A 156 15.84 5.16 0.38
N TYR A 157 14.74 5.27 -0.38
CA TYR A 157 14.25 4.24 -1.29
C TYR A 157 15.28 3.87 -2.35
N GLU A 158 15.75 4.83 -3.14
CA GLU A 158 16.69 4.57 -4.26
C GLU A 158 17.95 3.84 -3.80
N ARG A 159 18.44 4.15 -2.60
CA ARG A 159 19.64 3.52 -2.02
C ARG A 159 19.40 2.10 -1.51
N ASN A 160 18.14 1.72 -1.30
CA ASN A 160 17.74 0.45 -0.70
C ASN A 160 16.84 -0.40 -1.61
N ALA A 161 16.52 0.06 -2.82
CA ALA A 161 15.56 -0.60 -3.73
C ALA A 161 15.89 -2.09 -3.95
N GLU A 162 17.18 -2.43 -4.03
CA GLU A 162 17.69 -3.80 -4.22
C GLU A 162 18.18 -4.46 -2.92
N ASN A 163 17.89 -3.88 -1.75
CA ASN A 163 18.41 -4.34 -0.48
C ASN A 163 17.63 -5.55 0.05
N TRP A 164 18.22 -6.73 -0.07
CA TRP A 164 17.75 -8.00 0.51
C TRP A 164 18.26 -8.24 1.95
N GLY A 165 18.95 -7.28 2.56
CA GLY A 165 19.54 -7.40 3.89
C GLY A 165 18.60 -7.07 5.04
N SER A 166 17.47 -6.41 4.78
CA SER A 166 16.51 -6.00 5.80
C SER A 166 15.07 -6.33 5.41
N SER A 167 14.36 -6.99 6.31
CA SER A 167 12.97 -7.37 6.14
C SER A 167 12.12 -6.82 7.28
N TRP A 168 11.07 -6.08 6.94
CA TRP A 168 10.27 -5.35 7.92
C TRP A 168 8.88 -4.94 7.39
N LEU A 169 8.64 -5.05 6.08
CA LEU A 169 7.37 -4.72 5.44
C LEU A 169 6.59 -5.97 5.02
N TYR A 170 5.33 -5.82 4.68
CA TYR A 170 4.50 -6.90 4.14
C TYR A 170 4.47 -6.86 2.61
N THR A 171 4.41 -8.02 1.98
CA THR A 171 4.18 -8.14 0.53
C THR A 171 2.93 -8.95 0.29
N PHE A 172 1.92 -8.31 -0.32
CA PHE A 172 0.73 -8.98 -0.83
C PHE A 172 0.95 -9.37 -2.29
N ILE A 173 0.39 -10.51 -2.68
CA ILE A 173 0.35 -10.96 -4.07
C ILE A 173 -1.09 -11.29 -4.45
N LEU A 174 -1.41 -11.05 -5.72
CA LEU A 174 -2.62 -11.52 -6.37
C LEU A 174 -2.21 -12.55 -7.43
N LEU A 175 -2.71 -13.77 -7.31
CA LEU A 175 -2.51 -14.81 -8.31
C LEU A 175 -3.50 -14.68 -9.47
N ASN A 176 -3.13 -15.22 -10.62
CA ASN A 176 -4.09 -15.46 -11.70
C ASN A 176 -5.18 -16.45 -11.22
N GLN A 177 -6.41 -16.32 -11.74
CA GLN A 177 -7.59 -17.09 -11.25
C GLN A 177 -7.39 -18.62 -11.23
N ASP A 178 -6.54 -19.17 -12.11
CA ASP A 178 -6.29 -20.61 -12.21
C ASP A 178 -4.97 -21.06 -11.55
N ALA A 179 -4.19 -20.12 -10.98
CA ALA A 179 -2.91 -20.43 -10.37
C ALA A 179 -3.09 -20.97 -8.95
N LYS A 180 -2.34 -22.02 -8.61
CA LYS A 180 -2.33 -22.60 -7.26
C LYS A 180 -1.12 -22.10 -6.47
N PRO A 181 -1.28 -21.73 -5.18
CA PRO A 181 -0.16 -21.31 -4.33
C PRO A 181 0.98 -22.33 -4.27
N SER A 182 0.67 -23.63 -4.30
CA SER A 182 1.66 -24.71 -4.29
C SER A 182 2.62 -24.71 -5.50
N ALA A 183 2.36 -23.91 -6.54
CA ALA A 183 3.27 -23.73 -7.65
C ALA A 183 4.39 -22.71 -7.36
N LEU A 184 4.34 -22.05 -6.20
CA LEU A 184 5.28 -21.01 -5.75
C LEU A 184 6.14 -21.46 -4.55
N GLU A 185 5.91 -22.67 -4.03
CA GLU A 185 6.63 -23.27 -2.89
C GLU A 185 7.89 -24.04 -3.30
#